data_AF-A0A424Y4F5-F1
#
_entry.id   AF-A0A424Y4F5-F1
#
_cell.length_a   1.000
_cell.length_b   1.000
_cell.length_c   1.000
_cell.angle_alpha   90.00
_cell.angle_beta   90.00
_cell.angle_gamma   90.00
#
_symmetry.space_group_name_H-M   'P 1'
#
loop_
_entity.id
_entity.type
_entity.pdbx_description
1 polymer ?
#
loop_
_entity_poly.entity_id
_entity_poly.type
_entity_poly.pdbx_seq_one_letter_code
_entity_poly.pdbx_strand_id
1 'polypeptide(L)' 'LNRKVIDEVLTVEEEEAMEISRRLAREEGILLGISSGAALAGTFKAASRLAAGSRVVVIAPDTGERYLSTELFK' A
#
# COMPACT_ATOMS: atom_id res chain seq x y z
N LEU A 1 2.40 -20.72 1.85
CA LEU A 1 1.34 -19.87 1.25
C LEU A 1 0.32 -20.76 0.53
N ASN A 2 -0.96 -20.71 0.90
CA ASN A 2 -2.01 -21.39 0.15
C ASN A 2 -2.41 -20.52 -1.05
N ARG A 3 -2.00 -20.90 -2.27
CA ARG A 3 -2.26 -20.09 -3.47
C ARG A 3 -3.68 -20.22 -4.03
N LYS A 4 -4.48 -21.18 -3.54
CA LYS A 4 -5.85 -21.43 -4.03
C LYS A 4 -6.87 -20.37 -3.60
N VAL A 5 -6.52 -19.51 -2.65
CA VAL A 5 -7.39 -18.45 -2.11
C VAL A 5 -7.02 -17.06 -2.63
N ILE A 6 -6.13 -16.98 -3.62
CA ILE A 6 -5.66 -15.73 -4.21
C ILE A 6 -6.32 -15.60 -5.58
N ASP A 7 -7.15 -14.58 -5.76
CA ASP A 7 -7.85 -14.32 -7.03
C ASP A 7 -6.95 -13.60 -8.06
N GLU A 8 -6.12 -12.66 -7.61
CA GLU A 8 -5.24 -11.85 -8.47
C GLU A 8 -3.91 -11.55 -7.76
N VAL A 9 -2.84 -11.40 -8.54
CA VAL A 9 -1.55 -10.89 -8.07
C VAL A 9 -1.21 -9.66 -8.90
N LEU A 10 -0.99 -8.53 -8.23
CA LEU A 10 -0.61 -7.27 -8.85
C LEU A 10 0.84 -6.93 -8.50
N THR A 11 1.63 -6.63 -9.52
CA THR A 11 2.99 -6.09 -9.33
C THR A 11 2.92 -4.58 -9.15
N VAL A 12 3.73 -4.06 -8.23
CA VAL A 12 3.82 -2.63 -7.91
C VAL A 12 5.29 -2.24 -7.94
N GLU A 13 5.57 -1.10 -8.57
CA GLU A 13 6.93 -0.54 -8.62
C GLU A 13 7.31 0.08 -7.28
N GLU A 14 8.60 0.06 -6.96
CA GLU A 14 9.12 0.55 -5.68
C GLU A 14 8.82 2.04 -5.47
N GLU A 15 8.99 2.85 -6.51
CA GLU A 15 8.75 4.30 -6.48
C GLU A 15 7.30 4.62 -6.17
N GLU A 16 6.36 3.89 -6.76
CA GLU A 16 4.91 4.04 -6.52
C GLU A 16 4.58 3.70 -5.06
N ALA A 17 5.13 2.60 -4.54
CA ALA A 17 4.94 2.19 -3.15
C ALA A 17 5.49 3.24 -2.15
N MET A 18 6.67 3.80 -2.43
CA MET A 18 7.26 4.85 -1.61
C MET A 18 6.44 6.15 -1.66
N GLU A 19 6.01 6.56 -2.85
CA GLU A 19 5.17 7.75 -3.03
C GLU A 19 3.88 7.64 -2.22
N ILE A 20 3.15 6.53 -2.36
CA ILE A 20 1.89 6.33 -1.63
C ILE A 20 2.13 6.29 -0.11
N SER A 21 3.18 5.63 0.37
CA SER A 21 3.53 5.60 1.79
C SER A 21 3.79 7.01 2.35
N ARG A 22 4.52 7.86 1.61
CA ARG A 22 4.77 9.26 1.99
C ARG A 22 3.49 10.09 1.97
N ARG A 23 2.61 9.87 0.99
CA ARG A 23 1.31 10.55 0.91
C ARG A 23 0.40 10.17 2.08
N LEU A 24 0.31 8.90 2.48
CA LEU A 24 -0.42 8.50 3.70
C LEU A 24 0.04 9.25 4.94
N ALA A 25 1.35 9.37 5.14
CA ALA A 25 1.89 10.09 6.27
C ALA A 25 1.54 11.59 6.22
N ARG A 26 1.57 12.20 5.02
CA ARG A 26 1.33 13.64 4.83
C ARG A 26 -0.16 14.03 4.80
N GLU A 27 -0.99 13.25 4.13
CA GLU A 27 -2.38 13.56 3.82
C GLU A 27 -3.33 13.00 4.89
N GLU A 28 -3.03 11.81 5.44
CA GLU A 28 -3.91 11.09 6.37
C GLU A 28 -3.33 11.00 7.80
N GLY A 29 -2.08 11.41 8.00
CA GLY A 29 -1.40 11.30 9.30
C GLY A 29 -1.08 9.86 9.72
N ILE A 30 -1.08 8.92 8.77
CA ILE A 30 -0.83 7.51 9.03
C ILE A 30 0.60 7.16 8.59
N LEU A 31 1.51 7.02 9.55
CA LEU A 31 2.92 6.75 9.29
C LEU A 31 3.18 5.24 9.18
N LEU A 32 3.33 4.73 7.95
CA LEU A 32 3.51 3.30 7.66
C LEU A 32 4.77 3.02 6.82
N GLY A 33 5.16 1.74 6.78
CA GLY A 33 6.26 1.26 5.94
C GLY A 33 5.93 1.12 4.45
N ILE A 34 6.97 0.94 3.63
CA ILE A 34 6.88 0.85 2.16
C ILE A 34 5.92 -0.24 1.67
N SER A 35 5.82 -1.37 2.38
CA SER A 35 4.93 -2.47 2.02
C SER A 35 3.45 -2.09 2.11
N SER A 36 3.08 -1.18 3.02
CA SER A 36 1.73 -0.64 3.14
C SER A 36 1.40 0.26 1.95
N GLY A 37 2.35 1.07 1.49
CA GLY A 37 2.20 1.84 0.26
C GLY A 37 2.06 0.96 -0.97
N ALA A 38 2.82 -0.14 -1.05
CA ALA A 38 2.66 -1.12 -2.14
C ALA A 38 1.25 -1.75 -2.14
N ALA A 39 0.73 -2.14 -0.97
CA ALA A 39 -0.61 -2.69 -0.85
C ALA A 39 -1.70 -1.70 -1.28
N LEU A 40 -1.56 -0.42 -0.92
CA LEU A 40 -2.50 0.64 -1.32
C LEU A 40 -2.38 1.01 -2.80
N ALA A 41 -1.17 1.10 -3.35
CA ALA A 41 -0.95 1.30 -4.79
C ALA A 41 -1.63 0.20 -5.62
N GLY A 42 -1.40 -1.08 -5.26
CA GLY A 42 -2.09 -2.21 -5.89
C GLY A 42 -3.61 -2.12 -5.72
N THR A 43 -4.07 -1.69 -4.54
CA THR A 43 -5.49 -1.49 -4.26
C THR A 43 -6.11 -0.42 -5.14
N PHE A 44 -5.46 0.72 -5.37
CA PHE A 44 -6.00 1.77 -6.25
C PHE A 44 -6.15 1.27 -7.70
N LYS A 45 -5.21 0.46 -8.18
CA LYS A 45 -5.32 -0.21 -9.49
C LYS A 45 -6.51 -1.17 -9.53
N ALA A 46 -6.68 -2.02 -8.53
CA ALA A 46 -7.78 -2.98 -8.45
C ALA A 46 -9.15 -2.31 -8.27
N ALA A 47 -9.22 -1.27 -7.44
CA ALA A 47 -10.45 -0.58 -7.07
C ALA A 47 -11.12 0.12 -8.26
N SER A 48 -10.35 0.50 -9.29
CA SER A 48 -10.88 1.06 -10.55
C SER A 48 -11.89 0.15 -11.26
N ARG A 49 -11.86 -1.16 -10.96
CA ARG A 49 -12.73 -2.19 -11.57
C ARG A 49 -13.95 -2.54 -10.71
N LEU A 50 -14.05 -1.99 -9.50
CA LEU A 50 -15.12 -2.30 -8.56
C LEU A 50 -16.35 -1.42 -8.78
N ALA A 51 -17.52 -1.94 -8.43
CA ALA A 51 -18.76 -1.17 -8.48
C ALA A 51 -18.71 -0.01 -7.47
N ALA A 52 -19.36 1.11 -7.80
CA ALA A 52 -19.49 2.24 -6.90
C ALA A 52 -20.13 1.81 -5.56
N GLY A 53 -19.57 2.29 -4.45
CA GLY A 53 -20.02 1.93 -3.09
C GLY A 53 -19.40 0.64 -2.53
N SER A 54 -18.54 -0.05 -3.28
CA SER A 54 -17.76 -1.19 -2.77
C SER A 54 -16.86 -0.77 -1.61
N ARG A 55 -16.63 -1.69 -0.66
CA ARG A 55 -15.70 -1.50 0.47
C ARG A 55 -14.49 -2.40 0.29
N VAL A 56 -13.30 -1.82 0.46
CA VAL A 56 -12.02 -2.54 0.36
C VAL A 56 -11.29 -2.43 1.70
N VAL A 57 -10.69 -3.53 2.13
CA VAL A 57 -9.83 -3.59 3.32
C VAL A 57 -8.41 -3.86 2.86
N VAL A 58 -7.46 -3.09 3.37
CA VAL A 58 -6.03 -3.22 3.06
C VAL A 58 -5.27 -3.44 4.35
N ILE A 59 -4.28 -4.33 4.32
CA ILE A 59 -3.45 -4.65 5.49
C ILE A 59 -2.19 -3.78 5.45
N ALA A 60 -1.95 -3.06 6.54
CA ALA A 60 -0.68 -2.40 6.82
C ALA A 60 0.19 -3.32 7.70
N PRO A 61 1.33 -3.84 7.21
CA PRO A 61 2.11 -4.82 7.97
C PRO A 61 2.85 -4.25 9.17
N ASP A 62 3.29 -2.98 9.10
CA ASP A 62 4.07 -2.31 10.15
C ASP A 62 4.00 -0.78 10.10
N THR A 63 4.61 -0.14 11.10
CA THR A 63 4.70 1.32 11.27
C THR A 63 5.89 1.91 10.53
N GLY A 64 5.76 3.17 10.09
CA GLY A 64 6.79 3.87 9.32
C GLY A 64 8.02 4.31 10.12
N GLU A 65 7.94 4.32 11.45
CA GLU A 65 9.06 4.70 12.33
C GLU A 65 10.33 3.87 12.09
N ARG A 66 10.15 2.62 11.65
CA ARG A 66 11.22 1.65 11.35
C ARG A 66 12.04 2.05 10.12
N TYR A 67 11.53 2.98 9.31
CA TYR A 67 12.05 3.34 8.00
C TYR A 67 12.64 4.74 7.93
N LEU A 68 12.71 5.47 9.05
CA LEU A 68 13.25 6.85 9.10
C LEU A 68 14.71 6.97 8.64
N SER A 69 15.46 5.87 8.67
CA SER A 69 16.85 5.81 8.18
C SER A 69 17.01 5.19 6.79
N THR A 70 15.91 4.92 6.09
CA THR A 70 15.89 4.30 4.74
C THR A 70 15.50 5.30 3.67
N GLU A 71 15.64 4.92 2.39
CA GLU A 71 15.24 5.78 1.24
C GLU A 71 13.74 6.12 1.22
N LEU A 72 12.91 5.46 2.03
CA LEU A 72 11.49 5.81 2.14
C LEU A 72 11.27 7.25 2.64
N PHE A 73 12.08 7.69 3.61
CA PHE A 73 11.94 8.99 4.29
C PHE A 73 13.22 9.84 4.29
N LYS A 74 14.23 9.48 3.50
CA LYS A 74 15.34 10.38 3.15
C LYS A 74 14.93 11.31 2.02
#